data_AF-A0AAD5K153-F1
#
_entry.id   AF-A0AAD5K153-F1
#
_cell.length_a   1.000
_cell.length_b   1.000
_cell.length_c   1.000
_cell.angle_alpha   90.00
_cell.angle_beta   90.00
_cell.angle_gamma   90.00
#
_symmetry.space_group_name_H-M   'P 1'
#
loop_
_entity.id
_entity.type
_entity.pdbx_description
1 polymer ?
#
loop_
_entity_poly.entity_id
_entity_poly.type
_entity_poly.pdbx_seq_one_letter_code
_entity_poly.pdbx_strand_id
1 'polypeptide(L)'
;MVATLKELLEKQKFLLKNLQVEKQHCQSDNKALSKRIQVVTTESRHRTKDIEQLRKRGVDTLVMLLKGEKVKNISKKIQQLQQDIHTLASSLLEQCDTDVATKAFSIFWLNLKEPIAAMGDPLPLKRILTLTEKFMMDVLVDLFILNENPGFNIQEKYHQLSVWIYDNATDPEDTYLGGLLRQEIARICDRCRKDKTSDLYQTHCEVLQNKWKYMYSGLVKAFPFVYQNDKAEPDIKKHYGARVHSLVEQAIDIGMSIRSQAMDIYAVAVEEGTQALDTGMMLDVDGHTSGTIALCIFPPILASAPISSDVDTSLVLAVGRMLCI
;
A
#
# COMPACT_ATOMS: atom_id res chain seq x y z
N MET A 1 39.70 9.07 89.28
CA MET A 1 40.50 8.68 88.09
C MET A 1 40.19 7.28 87.58
N VAL A 2 40.17 6.24 88.42
CA VAL A 2 39.94 4.85 87.95
C VAL A 2 38.49 4.57 87.51
N ALA A 3 37.49 5.16 88.19
CA ALA A 3 36.07 4.98 87.85
C ALA A 3 35.68 5.63 86.51
N THR A 4 36.19 6.84 86.25
CA THR A 4 35.99 7.58 84.99
C THR A 4 36.60 6.87 83.78
N LEU A 5 37.76 6.21 83.96
CA LEU A 5 38.39 5.41 82.90
C LEU A 5 37.60 4.14 82.58
N LYS A 6 37.00 3.49 83.59
CA LYS A 6 36.13 2.31 83.38
C LYS A 6 34.86 2.67 82.63
N GLU A 7 34.24 3.79 82.95
CA GLU A 7 33.03 4.25 82.25
C GLU A 7 33.32 4.61 80.78
N LEU A 8 34.47 5.22 80.51
CA LEU A 8 34.93 5.54 79.15
C LEU A 8 35.24 4.27 78.34
N LEU A 9 35.83 3.26 78.98
CA LEU A 9 36.09 1.95 78.38
C LEU A 9 34.77 1.23 78.01
N GLU A 10 33.76 1.27 78.88
CA GLU A 10 32.46 0.66 78.59
C GLU A 10 31.71 1.39 77.47
N LYS A 11 31.77 2.73 77.43
CA LYS A 11 31.24 3.52 76.31
C LYS A 11 31.93 3.17 74.99
N GLN A 12 33.26 3.01 74.99
CA GLN A 12 34.01 2.61 73.80
C GLN A 12 33.64 1.19 73.35
N LYS A 13 33.51 0.22 74.28
CA LYS A 13 33.07 -1.15 73.94
C LYS A 13 31.66 -1.17 73.34
N PHE A 14 30.74 -0.38 73.89
CA PHE A 14 29.39 -0.26 73.37
C PHE A 14 29.37 0.32 71.95
N LEU A 15 30.13 1.39 71.71
CA LEU A 15 30.27 1.98 70.38
C LEU A 15 30.87 0.98 69.38
N LEU A 16 31.89 0.23 69.78
CA LEU A 16 32.54 -0.78 68.95
C LEU A 16 31.56 -1.90 68.57
N LYS A 17 30.71 -2.31 69.51
CA LYS A 17 29.64 -3.30 69.26
C LYS A 17 28.62 -2.77 68.25
N ASN A 18 28.19 -1.52 68.37
CA ASN A 18 27.25 -0.90 67.43
C ASN A 18 27.85 -0.77 66.02
N LEU A 19 29.09 -0.30 65.91
CA LEU A 19 29.81 -0.24 64.64
C LEU A 19 29.99 -1.62 64.00
N GLN A 20 30.15 -2.67 64.81
CA GLN A 20 30.26 -4.04 64.32
C GLN A 20 28.92 -4.56 63.77
N VAL A 21 27.79 -4.17 64.37
CA VAL A 21 26.44 -4.46 63.85
C VAL A 21 26.18 -3.69 62.55
N GLU A 22 26.49 -2.39 62.50
CA GLU A 22 26.35 -1.58 61.27
C GLU A 22 27.22 -2.13 60.13
N LYS A 23 28.46 -2.53 60.43
CA LYS A 23 29.34 -3.17 59.45
C LYS A 23 28.73 -4.47 58.91
N GLN A 24 28.14 -5.30 59.77
CA GLN A 24 27.45 -6.52 59.33
C GLN A 24 26.22 -6.21 58.48
N HIS A 25 25.44 -5.20 58.84
CA HIS A 25 24.28 -4.74 58.07
C HIS A 25 24.69 -4.27 56.67
N CYS A 26 25.70 -3.39 56.60
CA CYS A 26 26.23 -2.87 55.34
C CYS A 26 26.85 -3.98 54.46
N GLN A 27 27.48 -4.98 55.07
CA GLN A 27 27.97 -6.17 54.34
C GLN A 27 26.83 -7.03 53.77
N SER A 28 25.72 -7.15 54.49
CA SER A 28 24.53 -7.85 54.01
C SER A 28 23.90 -7.11 52.83
N ASP A 29 23.74 -5.80 52.95
CA ASP A 29 23.15 -4.96 51.90
C ASP A 29 24.01 -4.95 50.63
N ASN A 30 25.34 -4.84 50.78
CA ASN A 30 26.26 -4.94 49.65
C ASN A 30 26.15 -6.29 48.93
N LYS A 31 25.96 -7.39 49.67
CA LYS A 31 25.72 -8.71 49.06
C LYS A 31 24.37 -8.77 48.35
N ALA A 32 23.32 -8.20 48.92
CA ALA A 32 21.99 -8.16 48.32
C ALA A 32 21.96 -7.32 47.04
N LEU A 33 22.59 -6.13 47.06
CA LEU A 33 22.73 -5.25 45.90
C LEU A 33 23.57 -5.89 44.80
N SER A 34 24.69 -6.54 45.16
CA SER A 34 25.53 -7.26 44.19
C SER A 34 24.74 -8.36 43.47
N LYS A 35 23.90 -9.12 44.21
CA LYS A 35 23.00 -10.12 43.61
C LYS A 35 21.98 -9.49 42.66
N ARG A 36 21.35 -8.37 43.06
CA ARG A 36 20.40 -7.64 42.20
C ARG A 36 21.05 -7.13 40.91
N ILE A 37 22.24 -6.55 41.01
CA ILE A 37 23.01 -6.10 39.84
C ILE A 37 23.30 -7.27 38.91
N GLN A 38 23.69 -8.43 39.46
CA GLN A 38 23.91 -9.63 38.67
C GLN A 38 22.66 -10.06 37.90
N VAL A 39 21.50 -10.11 38.56
CA VAL A 39 20.22 -10.48 37.93
C VAL A 39 19.87 -9.49 36.81
N VAL A 40 19.89 -8.19 37.09
CA VAL A 40 19.58 -7.15 36.09
C VAL A 40 20.55 -7.20 34.91
N THR A 41 21.84 -7.44 35.16
CA THR A 41 22.85 -7.56 34.10
C THR A 41 22.60 -8.78 33.23
N THR A 42 22.21 -9.92 33.83
CA THR A 42 21.86 -11.13 33.07
C THR A 42 20.59 -10.94 32.24
N GLU A 43 19.56 -10.29 32.77
CA GLU A 43 18.33 -9.97 32.03
C GLU A 43 18.61 -9.01 30.88
N SER A 44 19.40 -7.96 31.12
CA SER A 44 19.80 -7.01 30.08
C SER A 44 20.54 -7.73 28.95
N ARG A 45 21.48 -8.62 29.27
CA ARG A 45 22.22 -9.40 28.27
C ARG A 45 21.30 -10.33 27.48
N HIS A 46 20.30 -10.93 28.12
CA HIS A 46 19.29 -11.73 27.44
C HIS A 46 18.48 -10.89 26.46
N ARG A 47 17.95 -9.74 26.90
CA ARG A 47 17.20 -8.82 26.03
C ARG A 47 18.02 -8.35 24.83
N THR A 48 19.30 -8.01 25.04
CA THR A 48 20.19 -7.63 23.93
C THR A 48 20.34 -8.75 22.91
N LYS A 49 20.55 -10.00 23.38
CA LYS A 49 20.63 -11.17 22.48
C LYS A 49 19.32 -11.42 21.74
N ASP A 50 18.18 -11.27 22.42
CA ASP A 50 16.87 -11.47 21.80
C ASP A 50 16.61 -10.42 20.72
N ILE A 51 16.95 -9.15 20.99
CA ILE A 51 16.89 -8.06 20.00
C ILE A 51 17.80 -8.37 18.80
N GLU A 52 19.03 -8.84 19.04
CA GLU A 52 19.98 -9.16 17.98
C GLU A 52 19.54 -10.38 17.14
N GLN A 53 18.95 -11.41 17.78
CA GLN A 53 18.32 -12.52 17.07
C GLN A 53 17.10 -12.10 16.26
N LEU A 54 16.25 -11.21 16.81
CA LEU A 54 15.10 -10.67 16.10
C LEU A 54 15.54 -9.86 14.89
N ARG A 55 16.57 -9.00 15.02
CA ARG A 55 17.19 -8.29 13.90
C ARG A 55 17.71 -9.25 12.84
N LYS A 56 18.46 -10.27 13.24
CA LYS A 56 19.01 -11.26 12.30
C LYS A 56 17.90 -12.01 11.56
N ARG A 57 16.84 -12.45 12.25
CA ARG A 57 15.66 -13.08 11.61
C ARG A 57 14.93 -12.11 10.68
N GLY A 58 14.82 -10.84 11.07
CA GLY A 58 14.27 -9.79 10.22
C GLY A 58 15.07 -9.61 8.94
N VAL A 59 16.40 -9.57 9.03
CA VAL A 59 17.33 -9.49 7.88
C VAL A 59 17.27 -10.74 7.00
N ASP A 60 17.26 -11.95 7.58
CA ASP A 60 17.14 -13.19 6.80
C ASP A 60 15.78 -13.27 6.08
N THR A 61 14.74 -12.74 6.71
CA THR A 61 13.40 -12.60 6.11
C THR A 61 13.39 -11.53 5.02
N LEU A 62 14.10 -10.41 5.21
CA LEU A 62 14.33 -9.36 4.19
C LEU A 62 15.07 -9.91 2.97
N VAL A 63 16.11 -10.74 3.16
CA VAL A 63 16.86 -11.37 2.07
C VAL A 63 15.99 -12.39 1.30
N MET A 64 15.08 -13.10 1.98
CA MET A 64 14.04 -13.89 1.31
C MET A 64 12.96 -13.03 0.63
N LEU A 65 12.59 -11.89 1.20
CA LEU A 65 11.62 -10.93 0.65
C LEU A 65 12.13 -10.22 -0.60
N LEU A 66 13.44 -9.96 -0.67
CA LEU A 66 14.12 -9.46 -1.88
C LEU A 66 14.15 -10.48 -3.03
N LYS A 67 13.74 -11.74 -2.79
CA LYS A 67 13.39 -12.72 -3.84
C LYS A 67 11.90 -12.65 -4.25
N GLY A 68 11.19 -11.57 -3.92
CA GLY A 68 9.85 -11.28 -4.44
C GLY A 68 9.82 -11.13 -5.97
N GLU A 69 8.61 -11.01 -6.53
CA GLU A 69 8.44 -10.74 -7.96
C GLU A 69 9.24 -9.49 -8.36
N LYS A 70 10.03 -9.58 -9.43
CA LYS A 70 10.82 -8.44 -9.90
C LYS A 70 9.87 -7.31 -10.30
N VAL A 71 10.21 -6.08 -9.93
CA VAL A 71 9.51 -4.85 -10.31
C VAL A 71 9.23 -4.75 -11.81
N LYS A 72 10.15 -5.25 -12.64
CA LYS A 72 9.97 -5.35 -14.11
C LYS A 72 8.77 -6.21 -14.51
N ASN A 73 8.45 -7.26 -13.77
CA ASN A 73 7.28 -8.08 -14.03
C ASN A 73 5.98 -7.36 -13.61
N ILE A 74 6.00 -6.60 -12.51
CA ILE A 74 4.88 -5.74 -12.11
C ILE A 74 4.60 -4.71 -13.22
N SER A 75 5.63 -4.04 -13.73
CA SER A 75 5.52 -3.12 -14.87
C SER A 75 4.89 -3.81 -16.10
N LYS A 76 5.33 -5.03 -16.45
CA LYS A 76 4.72 -5.81 -17.54
C LYS A 76 3.25 -6.15 -17.29
N LYS A 77 2.87 -6.54 -16.06
CA LYS A 77 1.48 -6.82 -15.71
C LYS A 77 0.60 -5.57 -15.82
N ILE A 78 1.10 -4.41 -15.40
CA ILE A 78 0.41 -3.12 -15.56
C ILE A 78 0.21 -2.79 -17.04
N GLN A 79 1.25 -2.94 -17.86
CA GLN A 79 1.16 -2.72 -19.31
C GLN A 79 0.16 -3.68 -19.98
N GLN A 80 0.14 -4.96 -19.55
CA GLN A 80 -0.84 -5.93 -20.02
C GLN A 80 -2.26 -5.53 -19.62
N LEU A 81 -2.47 -5.08 -18.37
CA LEU A 81 -3.77 -4.59 -17.92
C LEU A 81 -4.23 -3.40 -18.76
N GLN A 82 -3.35 -2.44 -19.05
CA GLN A 82 -3.64 -1.30 -19.92
C GLN A 82 -4.04 -1.74 -21.33
N GLN A 83 -3.34 -2.75 -21.89
CA GLN A 83 -3.66 -3.31 -23.21
C GLN A 83 -5.02 -4.04 -23.21
N ASP A 84 -5.32 -4.78 -22.14
CA ASP A 84 -6.59 -5.50 -22.00
C ASP A 84 -7.77 -4.52 -21.83
N ILE A 85 -7.58 -3.44 -21.06
CA ILE A 85 -8.52 -2.32 -20.96
C ILE A 85 -8.75 -1.70 -22.34
N HIS A 86 -7.69 -1.37 -23.08
CA HIS A 86 -7.80 -0.80 -24.42
C HIS A 86 -8.55 -1.73 -25.39
N THR A 87 -8.28 -3.03 -25.32
CA THR A 87 -8.92 -4.05 -26.16
C THR A 87 -10.41 -4.20 -25.83
N LEU A 88 -10.77 -4.14 -24.54
CA LEU A 88 -12.16 -4.12 -24.12
C LEU A 88 -12.87 -2.84 -24.56
N ALA A 89 -12.28 -1.68 -24.29
CA ALA A 89 -12.82 -0.40 -24.70
C ALA A 89 -13.05 -0.35 -26.21
N SER A 90 -12.07 -0.78 -27.01
CA SER A 90 -12.18 -0.81 -28.48
C SER A 90 -13.29 -1.74 -28.97
N SER A 91 -13.48 -2.91 -28.36
CA SER A 91 -14.59 -3.81 -28.73
C SER A 91 -15.97 -3.22 -28.40
N LEU A 92 -16.05 -2.36 -27.37
CA LEU A 92 -17.31 -1.68 -27.03
C LEU A 92 -17.70 -0.61 -28.06
N LEU A 93 -16.72 -0.07 -28.80
CA LEU A 93 -16.96 0.95 -29.82
C LEU A 93 -17.67 0.41 -31.06
N GLU A 94 -17.57 -0.89 -31.37
CA GLU A 94 -18.11 -1.49 -32.60
C GLU A 94 -19.64 -1.31 -32.74
N GLN A 95 -20.35 -1.27 -31.62
CA GLN A 95 -21.81 -1.12 -31.56
C GLN A 95 -22.20 0.07 -30.67
N CYS A 96 -21.31 1.06 -30.53
CA CYS A 96 -21.54 2.21 -29.68
C CYS A 96 -22.56 3.18 -30.31
N ASP A 97 -23.59 3.50 -29.53
CA ASP A 97 -24.43 4.67 -29.76
C ASP A 97 -23.76 5.89 -29.10
N THR A 98 -23.28 6.82 -29.92
CA THR A 98 -22.49 7.98 -29.48
C THR A 98 -23.30 8.94 -28.61
N ASP A 99 -24.61 9.08 -28.84
CA ASP A 99 -25.48 9.96 -28.07
C ASP A 99 -25.72 9.40 -26.67
N VAL A 100 -25.98 8.08 -26.59
CA VAL A 100 -26.17 7.39 -25.30
C VAL A 100 -24.88 7.41 -24.49
N ALA A 101 -23.75 7.07 -25.10
CA ALA A 101 -22.45 7.09 -24.45
C ALA A 101 -22.09 8.49 -23.94
N THR A 102 -22.31 9.53 -24.74
CA THR A 102 -22.02 10.93 -24.35
C THR A 102 -22.82 11.36 -23.13
N LYS A 103 -24.13 11.06 -23.11
CA LYS A 103 -24.99 11.35 -21.96
C LYS A 103 -24.55 10.60 -20.71
N ALA A 104 -24.14 9.34 -20.86
CA ALA A 104 -23.64 8.54 -19.74
C ALA A 104 -22.32 9.10 -19.19
N PHE A 105 -21.33 9.38 -20.03
CA PHE A 105 -20.04 9.89 -19.56
C PHE A 105 -20.13 11.28 -18.93
N SER A 106 -21.04 12.13 -19.41
CA SER A 106 -21.27 13.47 -18.85
C SER A 106 -21.77 13.46 -17.39
N ILE A 107 -22.23 12.31 -16.88
CA ILE A 107 -22.71 12.15 -15.50
C ILE A 107 -21.81 11.25 -14.63
N PHE A 108 -20.78 10.62 -15.20
CA PHE A 108 -19.90 9.72 -14.45
C PHE A 108 -18.98 10.48 -13.49
N TRP A 109 -18.50 11.66 -13.92
CA TRP A 109 -17.63 12.51 -13.13
C TRP A 109 -18.23 13.89 -12.99
N LEU A 110 -18.56 14.29 -11.75
CA LEU A 110 -19.14 15.60 -11.47
C LEU A 110 -18.19 16.74 -11.82
N ASN A 111 -16.89 16.53 -11.62
CA ASN A 111 -15.82 17.50 -11.86
C ASN A 111 -15.41 17.62 -13.33
N LEU A 112 -15.77 16.66 -14.20
CA LEU A 112 -15.31 16.63 -15.60
C LEU A 112 -16.41 16.98 -16.62
N LYS A 113 -17.57 17.45 -16.15
CA LYS A 113 -18.69 17.77 -17.02
C LYS A 113 -18.33 18.83 -18.08
N GLU A 114 -17.67 19.91 -17.68
CA GLU A 114 -17.25 20.99 -18.59
C GLU A 114 -16.14 20.53 -19.56
N PRO A 115 -15.04 19.89 -19.11
CA PRO A 115 -14.05 19.29 -20.01
C PRO A 115 -14.66 18.33 -21.02
N ILE A 116 -15.55 17.42 -20.60
CA ILE A 116 -16.20 16.46 -21.49
C ILE A 116 -17.05 17.18 -22.54
N ALA A 117 -17.83 18.19 -22.14
CA ALA A 117 -18.62 18.97 -23.09
C ALA A 117 -17.74 19.69 -24.14
N ALA A 118 -16.55 20.16 -23.75
CA ALA A 118 -15.60 20.79 -24.67
C ALA A 118 -15.01 19.81 -25.69
N MET A 119 -15.08 18.49 -25.46
CA MET A 119 -14.57 17.46 -26.37
C MET A 119 -15.56 17.12 -27.51
N GLY A 120 -16.80 17.60 -27.44
CA GLY A 120 -17.84 17.44 -28.47
C GLY A 120 -19.19 16.96 -27.92
N ASP A 121 -20.26 17.28 -28.63
CA ASP A 121 -21.62 16.82 -28.34
C ASP A 121 -22.39 16.51 -29.64
N PRO A 122 -22.60 15.23 -30.02
CA PRO A 122 -22.11 14.03 -29.32
C PRO A 122 -20.58 13.88 -29.42
N LEU A 123 -20.00 13.13 -28.48
CA LEU A 123 -18.55 12.89 -28.42
C LEU A 123 -18.07 12.07 -29.63
N PRO A 124 -16.90 12.40 -30.20
CA PRO A 124 -16.26 11.55 -31.21
C PRO A 124 -15.90 10.19 -30.62
N LEU A 125 -15.90 9.14 -31.44
CA LEU A 125 -15.53 7.77 -31.01
C LEU A 125 -14.17 7.71 -30.32
N LYS A 126 -13.17 8.47 -30.80
CA LYS A 126 -11.84 8.54 -30.15
C LYS A 126 -11.96 9.00 -28.68
N ARG A 127 -12.85 9.95 -28.37
CA ARG A 127 -13.06 10.46 -27.00
C ARG A 127 -13.88 9.51 -26.15
N ILE A 128 -14.87 8.85 -26.75
CA ILE A 128 -15.62 7.76 -26.10
C ILE A 128 -14.65 6.63 -25.67
N LEU A 129 -13.72 6.23 -26.55
CA LEU A 129 -12.67 5.26 -26.22
C LEU A 129 -11.86 5.72 -25.01
N THR A 130 -11.33 6.95 -25.06
CA THR A 130 -10.52 7.53 -23.98
C THR A 130 -11.26 7.60 -22.64
N LEU A 131 -12.53 8.02 -22.63
CA LEU A 131 -13.34 8.09 -21.42
C LEU A 131 -13.69 6.70 -20.89
N THR A 132 -13.89 5.72 -21.79
CA THR A 132 -14.12 4.32 -21.40
C THR A 132 -12.88 3.73 -20.73
N GLU A 133 -11.69 3.99 -21.29
CA GLU A 133 -10.40 3.62 -20.69
C GLU A 133 -10.23 4.26 -19.30
N LYS A 134 -10.47 5.58 -19.20
CA LYS A 134 -10.41 6.32 -17.93
C LYS A 134 -11.35 5.72 -16.88
N PHE A 135 -12.60 5.48 -17.24
CA PHE A 135 -13.59 4.89 -16.32
C PHE A 135 -13.13 3.55 -15.75
N MET A 136 -12.63 2.66 -16.61
CA MET A 136 -12.11 1.38 -16.13
C MET A 136 -10.87 1.56 -15.26
N MET A 137 -9.95 2.45 -15.64
CA MET A 137 -8.73 2.68 -14.87
C MET A 137 -9.01 3.31 -13.50
N ASP A 138 -9.90 4.30 -13.42
CA ASP A 138 -10.30 4.94 -12.15
C ASP A 138 -10.84 3.89 -11.15
N VAL A 139 -11.58 2.89 -11.62
CA VAL A 139 -12.09 1.81 -10.76
C VAL A 139 -10.99 0.84 -10.32
N LEU A 140 -10.06 0.52 -11.22
CA LEU A 140 -9.04 -0.51 -11.02
C LEU A 140 -7.81 0.02 -10.26
N VAL A 141 -7.46 1.30 -10.43
CA VAL A 141 -6.28 1.89 -9.79
C VAL A 141 -6.42 1.98 -8.27
N ASP A 142 -7.64 2.10 -7.75
CA ASP A 142 -7.94 1.98 -6.31
C ASP A 142 -7.37 0.68 -5.71
N LEU A 143 -7.32 -0.40 -6.51
CA LEU A 143 -6.81 -1.69 -6.05
C LEU A 143 -5.28 -1.71 -5.91
N PHE A 144 -4.58 -0.66 -6.34
CA PHE A 144 -3.12 -0.52 -6.23
C PHE A 144 -2.70 0.22 -4.95
N ILE A 145 -3.65 0.79 -4.19
CA ILE A 145 -3.35 1.54 -2.97
C ILE A 145 -2.60 0.65 -1.96
N LEU A 146 -1.42 1.12 -1.53
CA LEU A 146 -0.49 0.37 -0.69
C LEU A 146 -1.09 -0.01 0.68
N ASN A 147 -1.95 0.86 1.21
CA ASN A 147 -2.47 0.71 2.56
C ASN A 147 -3.84 0.05 2.66
N GLU A 148 -4.49 -0.16 1.52
CA GLU A 148 -5.78 -0.84 1.47
C GLU A 148 -5.56 -2.30 1.14
N ASN A 149 -5.96 -3.21 2.03
CA ASN A 149 -5.96 -4.65 1.76
C ASN A 149 -7.42 -5.10 1.60
N PRO A 150 -7.91 -5.34 0.38
CA PRO A 150 -9.28 -5.78 0.13
C PRO A 150 -9.67 -6.99 0.98
N GLY A 151 -10.66 -6.80 1.86
CA GLY A 151 -11.19 -7.85 2.73
C GLY A 151 -10.53 -7.97 4.11
N PHE A 152 -9.61 -7.08 4.47
CA PHE A 152 -8.90 -7.11 5.76
C PHE A 152 -9.43 -6.04 6.73
N ASN A 153 -10.12 -6.44 7.80
CA ASN A 153 -10.74 -5.51 8.78
C ASN A 153 -9.74 -4.89 9.78
N ILE A 154 -8.46 -4.78 9.41
CA ILE A 154 -7.48 -4.02 10.19
C ILE A 154 -6.98 -2.79 9.44
N GLN A 155 -7.54 -2.45 8.28
CA GLN A 155 -7.09 -1.34 7.45
C GLN A 155 -6.85 -0.06 8.26
N GLU A 156 -7.81 0.34 9.09
CA GLU A 156 -7.69 1.53 9.94
C GLU A 156 -6.52 1.43 10.93
N LYS A 157 -6.41 0.31 11.64
CA LYS A 157 -5.33 0.09 12.63
C LYS A 157 -3.96 -0.01 11.96
N TYR A 158 -3.91 -0.66 10.80
CA TYR A 158 -2.70 -0.78 10.00
C TYR A 158 -2.29 0.59 9.46
N HIS A 159 -3.23 1.39 8.96
CA HIS A 159 -2.96 2.73 8.48
C HIS A 159 -2.40 3.60 9.61
N GLN A 160 -3.06 3.62 10.78
CA GLN A 160 -2.58 4.33 11.97
C GLN A 160 -1.17 3.89 12.38
N LEU A 161 -0.90 2.58 12.39
CA LEU A 161 0.43 2.05 12.71
C LEU A 161 1.47 2.43 11.65
N SER A 162 1.10 2.39 10.36
CA SER A 162 1.99 2.79 9.27
C SER A 162 2.37 4.26 9.36
N VAL A 163 1.39 5.14 9.61
CA VAL A 163 1.61 6.57 9.82
C VAL A 163 2.48 6.80 11.05
N TRP A 164 2.20 6.12 12.17
CA TRP A 164 3.01 6.22 13.37
C TRP A 164 4.47 5.81 13.13
N ILE A 165 4.71 4.72 12.39
CA ILE A 165 6.07 4.29 12.02
C ILE A 165 6.78 5.37 11.20
N TYR A 166 6.09 5.95 10.21
CA TYR A 166 6.66 7.02 9.38
C TYR A 166 6.95 8.30 10.20
N ASP A 167 6.02 8.73 11.05
CA ASP A 167 6.15 9.96 11.86
C ASP A 167 7.22 9.84 12.95
N ASN A 168 7.51 8.63 13.42
CA ASN A 168 8.47 8.37 14.50
C ASN A 168 9.77 7.71 14.01
N ALA A 169 9.97 7.61 12.69
CA ALA A 169 11.21 7.10 12.11
C ALA A 169 12.35 8.09 12.36
N THR A 170 13.24 7.74 13.30
CA THR A 170 14.43 8.56 13.61
C THR A 170 15.63 8.16 12.78
N ASP A 171 15.73 6.87 12.43
CA ASP A 171 16.78 6.34 11.58
C ASP A 171 16.22 5.87 10.22
N PRO A 172 17.03 5.90 9.14
CA PRO A 172 16.67 5.29 7.87
C PRO A 172 16.22 3.83 8.01
N GLU A 173 16.78 3.11 8.99
CA GLU A 173 16.43 1.73 9.26
C GLU A 173 14.97 1.55 9.73
N ASP A 174 14.41 2.52 10.45
CA ASP A 174 13.04 2.48 10.98
C ASP A 174 12.00 2.59 9.86
N THR A 175 12.36 3.27 8.77
CA THR A 175 11.48 3.44 7.61
C THR A 175 11.26 2.11 6.87
N TYR A 176 12.22 1.18 6.91
CA TYR A 176 12.03 -0.17 6.36
C TYR A 176 11.00 -0.99 7.16
N LEU A 177 10.74 -0.64 8.42
CA LEU A 177 9.75 -1.32 9.25
C LEU A 177 8.34 -1.20 8.65
N GLY A 178 8.00 -0.04 8.09
CA GLY A 178 6.73 0.20 7.41
C GLY A 178 6.55 -0.71 6.19
N GLY A 179 7.58 -0.78 5.33
CA GLY A 179 7.60 -1.69 4.19
C GLY A 179 7.52 -3.17 4.59
N LEU A 180 8.23 -3.56 5.65
CA LEU A 180 8.18 -4.92 6.21
C LEU A 180 6.78 -5.30 6.70
N LEU A 181 6.13 -4.41 7.46
CA LEU A 181 4.78 -4.63 7.96
C LEU A 181 3.80 -4.83 6.79
N ARG A 182 3.91 -4.00 5.75
CA ARG A 182 3.11 -4.14 4.52
C ARG A 182 3.30 -5.51 3.87
N GLN A 183 4.55 -5.95 3.74
CA GLN A 183 4.89 -7.24 3.12
C GLN A 183 4.34 -8.43 3.92
N GLU A 184 4.43 -8.39 5.26
CA GLU A 184 3.88 -9.45 6.11
C GLU A 184 2.36 -9.52 6.02
N ILE A 185 1.66 -8.38 5.97
CA ILE A 185 0.21 -8.36 5.77
C ILE A 185 -0.15 -8.89 4.39
N ALA A 186 0.58 -8.50 3.34
CA ALA A 186 0.36 -9.02 1.99
C ALA A 186 0.53 -10.56 1.94
N ARG A 187 1.50 -11.12 2.66
CA ARG A 187 1.70 -12.58 2.79
C ARG A 187 0.56 -13.27 3.53
N ILE A 188 0.05 -12.66 4.60
CA ILE A 188 -1.12 -13.20 5.30
C ILE A 188 -2.31 -13.23 4.35
N CYS A 189 -2.55 -12.14 3.62
CA CYS A 189 -3.61 -12.05 2.63
C CYS A 189 -3.47 -13.11 1.52
N ASP A 190 -2.27 -13.32 0.98
CA ASP A 190 -2.02 -14.35 -0.04
C ASP A 190 -2.29 -15.78 0.48
N ARG A 191 -1.87 -16.07 1.73
CA ARG A 191 -2.17 -17.37 2.37
C ARG A 191 -3.66 -17.56 2.56
N CYS A 192 -4.37 -16.53 3.02
CA CYS A 192 -5.81 -16.58 3.24
C CYS A 192 -6.59 -16.68 1.92
N ARG A 193 -6.11 -16.09 0.81
CA ARG A 193 -6.73 -16.27 -0.52
C ARG A 193 -6.70 -17.73 -1.00
N LYS A 194 -5.71 -18.51 -0.57
CA LYS A 194 -5.59 -19.93 -0.94
C LYS A 194 -6.53 -20.83 -0.13
N ASP A 195 -6.99 -20.36 1.02
CA ASP A 195 -7.94 -21.07 1.87
C ASP A 195 -9.37 -20.55 1.63
N LYS A 196 -10.13 -21.28 0.81
CA LYS A 196 -11.52 -20.95 0.48
C LYS A 196 -12.48 -20.97 1.68
N THR A 197 -12.05 -21.53 2.81
CA THR A 197 -12.87 -21.61 4.04
C THR A 197 -12.65 -20.43 4.97
N SER A 198 -11.62 -19.62 4.74
CA SER A 198 -11.30 -18.44 5.54
C SER A 198 -12.32 -17.31 5.32
N ASP A 199 -12.78 -16.66 6.40
CA ASP A 199 -13.65 -15.46 6.34
C ASP A 199 -13.02 -14.35 5.47
N LEU A 200 -11.68 -14.25 5.49
CA LEU A 200 -10.93 -13.32 4.66
C LEU A 200 -11.06 -13.62 3.16
N TYR A 201 -11.18 -14.89 2.77
CA TYR A 201 -11.42 -15.26 1.37
C TYR A 201 -12.82 -14.80 0.94
N GLN A 202 -13.83 -14.98 1.79
CA GLN A 202 -15.20 -14.55 1.50
C GLN A 202 -15.28 -13.03 1.35
N THR A 203 -14.72 -12.28 2.30
CA THR A 203 -14.70 -10.81 2.26
C THR A 203 -13.92 -10.29 1.04
N HIS A 204 -12.83 -10.99 0.66
CA HIS A 204 -12.09 -10.69 -0.56
C HIS A 204 -12.95 -10.89 -1.82
N CYS A 205 -13.71 -11.99 -1.91
CA CYS A 205 -14.65 -12.23 -3.00
C CYS A 205 -15.77 -11.18 -3.05
N GLU A 206 -16.23 -10.66 -1.91
CA GLU A 206 -17.22 -9.58 -1.89
C GLU A 206 -16.67 -8.28 -2.48
N VAL A 207 -15.42 -7.89 -2.14
CA VAL A 207 -14.79 -6.71 -2.72
C VAL A 207 -14.61 -6.85 -4.23
N LEU A 208 -14.14 -8.02 -4.69
CA LEU A 208 -14.06 -8.37 -6.11
C LEU A 208 -15.41 -8.20 -6.79
N GLN A 209 -16.45 -8.80 -6.20
CA GLN A 209 -17.79 -8.77 -6.75
C GLN A 209 -18.36 -7.34 -6.81
N ASN A 210 -18.10 -6.51 -5.82
CA ASN A 210 -18.54 -5.12 -5.78
C ASN A 210 -17.88 -4.27 -6.86
N LYS A 211 -16.54 -4.36 -7.01
CA LYS A 211 -15.80 -3.64 -8.05
C LYS A 211 -16.20 -4.09 -9.46
N TRP A 212 -16.34 -5.40 -9.66
CA TRP A 212 -16.85 -5.96 -10.92
C TRP A 212 -18.26 -5.49 -11.25
N LYS A 213 -19.20 -5.57 -10.31
CA LYS A 213 -20.59 -5.11 -10.50
C LYS A 213 -20.65 -3.62 -10.81
N TYR A 214 -19.86 -2.81 -10.12
CA TYR A 214 -19.79 -1.37 -10.35
C TYR A 214 -19.31 -1.06 -11.77
N MET A 215 -18.19 -1.65 -12.18
CA MET A 215 -17.61 -1.44 -13.51
C MET A 215 -18.55 -1.94 -14.61
N TYR A 216 -19.10 -3.15 -14.49
CA TYR A 216 -20.05 -3.71 -15.45
C TYR A 216 -21.31 -2.84 -15.57
N SER A 217 -21.88 -2.41 -14.44
CA SER A 217 -23.09 -1.57 -14.45
C SER A 217 -22.83 -0.19 -15.07
N GLY A 218 -21.65 0.39 -14.84
CA GLY A 218 -21.22 1.62 -15.50
C GLY A 218 -21.13 1.45 -17.02
N LEU A 219 -20.48 0.37 -17.47
CA LEU A 219 -20.38 0.06 -18.90
C LEU A 219 -21.75 -0.17 -19.54
N VAL A 220 -22.69 -0.87 -18.87
CA VAL A 220 -24.06 -1.06 -19.39
C VAL A 220 -24.82 0.27 -19.54
N LYS A 221 -24.56 1.27 -18.69
CA LYS A 221 -25.18 2.60 -18.83
C LYS A 221 -24.69 3.32 -20.08
N ALA A 222 -23.39 3.25 -20.39
CA ALA A 222 -22.80 3.87 -21.57
C ALA A 222 -23.00 3.04 -22.85
N PHE A 223 -23.07 1.72 -22.72
CA PHE A 223 -23.16 0.73 -23.80
C PHE A 223 -24.27 -0.30 -23.51
N PRO A 224 -25.56 0.05 -23.66
CA PRO A 224 -26.67 -0.84 -23.28
C PRO A 224 -26.68 -2.19 -24.00
N PHE A 225 -26.12 -2.26 -25.20
CA PHE A 225 -26.01 -3.50 -25.97
C PHE A 225 -25.20 -4.58 -25.25
N VAL A 226 -24.27 -4.20 -24.35
CA VAL A 226 -23.44 -5.13 -23.57
C VAL A 226 -24.29 -6.14 -22.84
N TYR A 227 -25.34 -5.68 -22.14
CA TYR A 227 -26.25 -6.54 -21.41
C TYR A 227 -27.03 -7.49 -22.33
N GLN A 228 -27.43 -6.99 -23.50
CA GLN A 228 -28.15 -7.80 -24.48
C GLN A 228 -27.25 -8.88 -25.09
N ASN A 229 -25.99 -8.54 -25.38
CA ASN A 229 -25.00 -9.48 -25.89
C ASN A 229 -24.73 -10.59 -24.86
N ASP A 230 -24.41 -10.23 -23.62
CA ASP A 230 -24.14 -11.23 -22.56
C ASP A 230 -25.34 -12.14 -22.28
N LYS A 231 -26.57 -11.65 -22.48
CA LYS A 231 -27.79 -12.48 -22.37
C LYS A 231 -27.97 -13.44 -23.54
N ALA A 232 -27.52 -13.07 -24.74
CA ALA A 232 -27.70 -13.84 -25.97
C ALA A 232 -26.52 -14.81 -26.25
N GLU A 233 -25.31 -14.47 -25.81
CA GLU A 233 -24.11 -15.26 -26.02
C GLU A 233 -24.10 -16.50 -25.10
N PRO A 234 -24.10 -17.74 -25.63
CA PRO A 234 -24.08 -18.94 -24.81
C PRO A 234 -22.71 -19.20 -24.14
N ASP A 235 -21.60 -18.71 -24.70
CA ASP A 235 -20.27 -18.88 -24.12
C ASP A 235 -19.94 -17.77 -23.12
N ILE A 236 -19.97 -18.11 -21.83
CA ILE A 236 -19.66 -17.19 -20.73
C ILE A 236 -18.28 -16.54 -20.90
N LYS A 237 -17.30 -17.22 -21.52
CA LYS A 237 -15.95 -16.65 -21.71
C LYS A 237 -15.94 -15.47 -22.68
N LYS A 238 -16.94 -15.36 -23.54
CA LYS A 238 -17.10 -14.25 -24.49
C LYS A 238 -17.91 -13.10 -23.90
N HIS A 239 -18.57 -13.29 -22.76
CA HIS A 239 -19.31 -12.24 -22.09
C HIS A 239 -18.40 -11.07 -21.75
N TYR A 240 -18.90 -9.86 -21.98
CA TYR A 240 -18.27 -8.64 -21.49
C TYR A 240 -18.15 -8.69 -19.95
N GLY A 241 -19.15 -9.22 -19.25
CA GLY A 241 -19.11 -9.43 -17.81
C GLY A 241 -17.92 -10.29 -17.35
N ALA A 242 -17.56 -11.34 -18.11
CA ALA A 242 -16.40 -12.17 -17.81
C ALA A 242 -15.07 -11.45 -18.09
N ARG A 243 -15.00 -10.65 -19.16
CA ARG A 243 -13.83 -9.82 -19.48
C ARG A 243 -13.60 -8.74 -18.41
N VAL A 244 -14.67 -8.06 -17.98
CA VAL A 244 -14.64 -7.10 -16.87
C VAL A 244 -14.18 -7.79 -15.58
N HIS A 245 -14.70 -8.98 -15.27
CA HIS A 245 -14.25 -9.74 -14.09
C HIS A 245 -12.75 -10.05 -14.13
N SER A 246 -12.24 -10.50 -15.28
CA SER A 246 -10.81 -10.77 -15.50
C SER A 246 -9.95 -9.53 -15.24
N LEU A 247 -10.36 -8.35 -15.71
CA LEU A 247 -9.64 -7.10 -15.45
C LEU A 247 -9.54 -6.79 -13.95
N VAL A 248 -10.62 -7.01 -13.19
CA VAL A 248 -10.61 -6.79 -11.73
C VAL A 248 -9.69 -7.79 -11.03
N GLU A 249 -9.75 -9.07 -11.40
CA GLU A 249 -8.85 -10.10 -10.86
C GLU A 249 -7.37 -9.78 -11.13
N GLN A 250 -7.04 -9.39 -12.37
CA GLN A 250 -5.71 -8.95 -12.75
C GLN A 250 -5.24 -7.75 -11.92
N ALA A 251 -6.10 -6.73 -11.73
CA ALA A 251 -5.76 -5.55 -10.96
C ALA A 251 -5.52 -5.87 -9.48
N ILE A 252 -6.30 -6.78 -8.88
CA ILE A 252 -6.06 -7.26 -7.52
C ILE A 252 -4.70 -7.97 -7.43
N ASP A 253 -4.40 -8.86 -8.36
CA ASP A 253 -3.14 -9.59 -8.36
C ASP A 253 -1.94 -8.64 -8.52
N ILE A 254 -2.08 -7.59 -9.33
CA ILE A 254 -1.09 -6.50 -9.43
C ILE A 254 -0.96 -5.77 -8.09
N GLY A 255 -2.08 -5.35 -7.47
CA GLY A 255 -2.07 -4.66 -6.18
C GLY A 255 -1.42 -5.49 -5.07
N MET A 256 -1.67 -6.80 -5.04
CA MET A 256 -1.01 -7.72 -4.11
C MET A 256 0.49 -7.83 -4.39
N SER A 257 0.87 -7.89 -5.67
CA SER A 257 2.28 -7.91 -6.08
C SER A 257 2.99 -6.62 -5.67
N ILE A 258 2.34 -5.47 -5.82
CA ILE A 258 2.81 -4.15 -5.37
C ILE A 258 3.04 -4.12 -3.85
N ARG A 259 2.05 -4.54 -3.04
CA ARG A 259 2.17 -4.54 -1.57
C ARG A 259 3.27 -5.46 -1.05
N SER A 260 3.60 -6.52 -1.80
CA SER A 260 4.70 -7.44 -1.47
C SER A 260 6.10 -6.87 -1.74
N GLN A 261 6.21 -5.71 -2.38
CA GLN A 261 7.50 -5.08 -2.67
C GLN A 261 8.05 -4.31 -1.46
N ALA A 262 9.39 -4.29 -1.37
CA ALA A 262 10.10 -3.49 -0.37
C ALA A 262 10.10 -1.99 -0.73
N MET A 263 9.99 -1.68 -2.02
CA MET A 263 9.81 -0.31 -2.52
C MET A 263 8.35 0.07 -2.57
N ASP A 264 8.09 1.36 -2.52
CA ASP A 264 6.75 1.92 -2.58
C ASP A 264 6.39 2.14 -4.04
N ILE A 265 5.43 1.34 -4.51
CA ILE A 265 4.86 1.47 -5.85
C ILE A 265 3.50 2.13 -5.73
N TYR A 266 3.32 3.26 -6.40
CA TYR A 266 2.09 4.05 -6.29
C TYR A 266 1.74 4.74 -7.61
N ALA A 267 0.45 4.99 -7.80
CA ALA A 267 -0.05 5.85 -8.86
C ALA A 267 0.14 7.32 -8.44
N VAL A 268 0.71 8.12 -9.34
CA VAL A 268 0.92 9.56 -9.10
C VAL A 268 -0.43 10.26 -9.17
N ALA A 269 -0.73 11.09 -8.17
CA ALA A 269 -1.89 11.96 -8.20
C ALA A 269 -1.70 13.03 -9.28
N VAL A 270 -2.69 13.18 -10.16
CA VAL A 270 -2.66 14.14 -11.26
C VAL A 270 -3.78 15.14 -11.07
N GLU A 271 -3.45 16.43 -11.06
CA GLU A 271 -4.43 17.50 -10.92
C GLU A 271 -4.97 17.90 -12.30
N GLU A 272 -6.09 17.28 -12.68
CA GLU A 272 -6.83 17.60 -13.90
C GLU A 272 -7.29 19.08 -13.90
N GLY A 273 -6.98 19.82 -14.96
CA GLY A 273 -7.32 21.23 -15.17
C GLY A 273 -6.26 22.23 -14.71
N THR A 274 -5.27 21.81 -13.91
CA THR A 274 -4.24 22.72 -13.36
C THR A 274 -2.82 22.25 -13.65
N GLN A 275 -2.56 20.95 -13.64
CA GLN A 275 -1.22 20.41 -13.80
C GLN A 275 -0.75 20.48 -15.26
N ALA A 276 0.50 20.91 -15.47
CA ALA A 276 1.16 20.87 -16.76
C ALA A 276 1.62 19.44 -17.09
N LEU A 277 1.61 19.09 -18.38
CA LEU A 277 2.11 17.81 -18.87
C LEU A 277 3.61 17.65 -18.59
N ASP A 278 3.98 16.62 -17.84
CA ASP A 278 5.37 16.20 -17.65
C ASP A 278 5.73 15.06 -18.63
N THR A 279 6.40 15.40 -19.73
CA THR A 279 6.81 14.44 -20.75
C THR A 279 7.80 13.36 -20.28
N GLY A 280 8.39 13.52 -19.09
CA GLY A 280 9.27 12.50 -18.50
C GLY A 280 8.50 11.27 -17.98
N MET A 281 7.24 11.46 -17.56
CA MET A 281 6.41 10.40 -16.98
C MET A 281 5.01 10.28 -17.57
N MET A 282 4.62 11.20 -18.47
CA MET A 282 3.28 11.27 -19.07
C MET A 282 3.35 11.42 -20.59
N LEU A 283 2.36 10.87 -21.28
CA LEU A 283 2.15 11.02 -22.71
C LEU A 283 0.73 11.51 -23.00
N ASP A 284 0.62 12.48 -23.90
CA ASP A 284 -0.67 12.95 -24.38
C ASP A 284 -1.22 12.04 -25.50
N VAL A 285 -2.52 11.76 -25.47
CA VAL A 285 -3.19 10.90 -26.47
C VAL A 285 -3.39 11.54 -27.85
N ASP A 286 -3.23 12.86 -27.94
CA ASP A 286 -3.24 13.59 -29.21
C ASP A 286 -1.82 13.97 -29.67
N GLY A 287 -0.79 13.59 -28.90
CA GLY A 287 0.62 13.79 -29.25
C GLY A 287 1.16 15.18 -28.88
N HIS A 288 0.45 15.95 -28.05
CA HIS A 288 1.00 17.19 -27.51
C HIS A 288 2.23 16.92 -26.64
N THR A 289 3.23 17.80 -26.72
CA THR A 289 4.45 17.75 -25.91
C THR A 289 4.47 18.78 -24.77
N SER A 290 3.43 19.60 -24.68
CA SER A 290 3.17 20.59 -23.62
C SER A 290 1.68 20.90 -23.59
N GLY A 291 1.16 21.34 -22.45
CA GLY A 291 -0.24 21.72 -22.28
C GLY A 291 -0.69 21.49 -20.85
N THR A 292 -1.93 21.87 -20.56
CA THR A 292 -2.57 21.57 -19.27
C THR A 292 -3.33 20.25 -19.40
N ILE A 293 -3.17 19.37 -18.42
CA ILE A 293 -3.84 18.07 -18.41
C ILE A 293 -5.34 18.30 -18.21
N ALA A 294 -6.16 18.04 -19.22
CA ALA A 294 -7.62 18.09 -19.12
C ALA A 294 -8.19 16.81 -18.51
N LEU A 295 -7.63 15.64 -18.87
CA LEU A 295 -8.01 14.34 -18.30
C LEU A 295 -6.78 13.48 -18.02
N CYS A 296 -6.78 12.83 -16.86
CA CYS A 296 -5.90 11.73 -16.55
C CYS A 296 -6.61 10.41 -16.91
N ILE A 297 -6.15 9.75 -17.96
CA ILE A 297 -6.73 8.50 -18.46
C ILE A 297 -6.11 7.32 -17.71
N PHE A 298 -4.78 7.36 -17.60
CA PHE A 298 -4.00 6.44 -16.81
C PHE A 298 -2.97 7.25 -16.02
N PRO A 299 -2.97 7.21 -14.67
CA PRO A 299 -1.94 7.88 -13.91
C PRO A 299 -0.58 7.20 -14.14
N PRO A 300 0.53 7.96 -14.11
CA PRO A 300 1.86 7.36 -14.05
C PRO A 300 1.98 6.48 -12.82
N ILE A 301 2.69 5.36 -12.94
CA ILE A 301 2.99 4.49 -11.80
C ILE A 301 4.49 4.52 -11.58
N LEU A 302 4.88 4.94 -10.37
CA LEU A 302 6.27 5.08 -9.96
C LEU A 302 6.63 4.04 -8.90
N ALA A 303 7.90 3.68 -8.86
CA ALA A 303 8.53 2.94 -7.78
C ALA A 303 9.56 3.85 -7.11
N SER A 304 9.38 4.13 -5.82
CA SER A 304 10.34 4.87 -5.01
C SER A 304 10.90 4.00 -3.90
N ALA A 305 12.18 4.20 -3.56
CA ALA A 305 12.67 3.74 -2.28
C ALA A 305 11.86 4.44 -1.16
N PRO A 306 11.67 3.79 0.01
CA PRO A 306 11.00 4.42 1.16
C PRO A 306 11.70 5.69 1.67
N ILE A 307 12.92 5.96 1.19
CA ILE A 307 13.79 7.07 1.62
C ILE A 307 14.51 7.64 0.39
N SER A 308 14.16 8.85 -0.01
CA SER A 308 15.14 9.85 -0.47
C SER A 308 14.47 11.21 -0.59
N SER A 309 14.73 12.09 0.36
CA SER A 309 14.26 13.47 0.36
C SER A 309 15.06 14.42 -0.55
N ASP A 310 16.06 13.97 -1.31
CA ASP A 310 16.91 14.89 -2.09
C ASP A 310 17.43 14.38 -3.45
N VAL A 311 17.04 13.19 -3.90
CA VAL A 311 17.30 12.74 -5.28
C VAL A 311 16.08 11.98 -5.77
N ASP A 312 15.47 12.45 -6.86
CA ASP A 312 14.35 11.76 -7.50
C ASP A 312 14.86 10.43 -8.11
N THR A 313 14.90 9.39 -7.28
CA THR A 313 15.30 8.02 -7.66
C THR A 313 14.11 7.20 -8.15
N SER A 314 12.99 7.87 -8.43
CA SER A 314 11.74 7.27 -8.86
C SER A 314 11.91 6.54 -10.20
N LEU A 315 11.66 5.24 -10.20
CA LEU A 315 11.61 4.46 -11.43
C LEU A 315 10.19 4.50 -11.98
N VAL A 316 10.02 5.05 -13.19
CA VAL A 316 8.75 5.00 -13.91
C VAL A 316 8.48 3.55 -14.32
N LEU A 317 7.46 2.93 -13.73
CA LEU A 317 7.02 1.57 -14.06
C LEU A 317 6.01 1.56 -15.21
N ALA A 318 5.14 2.55 -15.25
CA ALA A 318 4.20 2.78 -16.32
C ALA A 318 4.06 4.27 -16.57
N VAL A 319 4.21 4.66 -17.82
CA VAL A 319 4.01 6.04 -18.26
C VAL A 319 2.52 6.35 -18.23
N GLY A 320 2.17 7.50 -17.66
CA GLY A 320 0.78 7.95 -17.62
C GLY A 320 0.28 8.35 -19.01
N ARG A 321 -1.02 8.21 -19.25
CA ARG A 321 -1.68 8.68 -20.46
C ARG A 321 -2.64 9.79 -20.09
N MET A 322 -2.45 10.94 -20.72
CA MET A 322 -3.19 12.17 -20.47
C MET A 322 -3.91 12.61 -21.74
N LEU A 323 -4.96 13.41 -21.56
CA LEU A 323 -5.48 14.28 -22.60
C LEU A 323 -5.19 15.72 -22.19
N CYS A 324 -4.47 16.44 -23.03
CA CYS A 324 -4.08 17.83 -22.80
C CYS A 324 -4.89 18.80 -23.65
N ILE A 325 -4.95 20.03 -23.17
CA ILE A 325 -5.50 21.22 -23.85
C ILE A 325 -4.49 22.35 -23.83
#